data_AF-A0A1S3KKI5-F1
#
_entry.id   AF-A0A1S3KKI5-F1
#
_cell.length_a   1.000
_cell.length_b   1.000
_cell.length_c   1.000
_cell.angle_alpha   90.00
_cell.angle_beta   90.00
_cell.angle_gamma   90.00
#
_symmetry.space_group_name_H-M   'P 1'
#
loop_
_entity.id
_entity.type
_entity.pdbx_description
1 polymer ?
#
loop_
_entity_poly.entity_id
_entity_poly.type
_entity_poly.pdbx_seq_one_letter_code
_entity_poly.pdbx_strand_id
1 'polypeptide(L)'
;MHASSGGDLAGLGGIAAQAGFNAGDGKRYFNIPGSRTDDMVDLEGTTNVGCPGRWVFRIDNAQVEVGGCNDSASVCPHLRPCLNGGLCIDDCITGNPSFSCSCLAGFTGRWCQIDVEECSSYPCQNGGTCSDQVNGFTCKCPPGFTGTVCQTDIDECKDRPCLNGALCVQGVDSFTCVCERGYSGTLCETDMDECVSQPCLNGGQCKDQVNSYNCTCPVAFTGTHCETELVVVQVDSSLTPQTENQTVSCKGEGCENHPTCEYIGPGNYNCTCIQGFYGDNCEGECLCQNGGVCVDGTCDCTSGFTGIYCQFEVTQTPCSNSRPCPDGGPCLEYGGTYLCTCQTGVADLDNKDFYPPYGKSLCC
;
A
#
# COMPACT_ATOMS: atom_id res chain seq x y z
N MET A 1 -11.88 26.56 -29.74
CA MET A 1 -11.42 26.69 -28.35
C MET A 1 -12.61 26.38 -27.45
N HIS A 2 -12.45 25.41 -26.55
CA HIS A 2 -13.43 25.06 -25.53
C HIS A 2 -13.70 26.23 -24.59
N ALA A 3 -14.94 26.37 -24.13
CA ALA A 3 -15.24 26.92 -22.82
C ALA A 3 -16.52 26.27 -22.28
N SER A 4 -16.34 25.28 -21.42
CA SER A 4 -17.25 25.02 -20.31
C SER A 4 -16.88 25.98 -19.18
N SER A 5 -17.87 26.61 -18.56
CA SER A 5 -17.79 26.94 -17.13
C SER A 5 -19.21 27.14 -16.59
N GLY A 6 -19.67 26.16 -15.82
CA GLY A 6 -20.69 26.39 -14.80
C GLY A 6 -20.11 27.25 -13.68
N GLY A 7 -20.94 28.14 -13.15
CA GLY A 7 -20.67 28.94 -11.96
C GLY A 7 -22.01 29.46 -11.43
N ASP A 8 -22.34 29.02 -10.22
CA ASP A 8 -23.61 29.22 -9.52
C ASP A 8 -24.09 30.68 -9.52
N LEU A 9 -25.36 30.87 -9.92
CA LEU A 9 -26.34 31.77 -9.32
C LEU A 9 -27.68 31.53 -10.03
N ALA A 10 -28.73 31.26 -9.24
CA ALA A 10 -30.07 30.93 -9.71
C ALA A 10 -30.61 31.96 -10.73
N GLY A 11 -31.00 31.48 -11.92
CA GLY A 11 -31.78 32.27 -12.89
C GLY A 11 -31.55 31.91 -14.36
N LEU A 12 -32.48 31.12 -14.94
CA LEU A 12 -32.77 30.97 -16.37
C LEU A 12 -31.58 30.57 -17.28
N GLY A 13 -31.39 29.25 -17.47
CA GLY A 13 -30.50 28.71 -18.50
C GLY A 13 -31.11 28.84 -19.90
N GLY A 14 -30.50 29.64 -20.76
CA GLY A 14 -30.80 29.68 -22.20
C GLY A 14 -30.06 28.58 -22.96
N ILE A 15 -30.61 28.17 -24.10
CA ILE A 15 -30.09 27.13 -25.00
C ILE A 15 -28.77 27.63 -25.63
N ALA A 16 -27.68 26.88 -25.52
CA ALA A 16 -26.42 27.23 -26.16
C ALA A 16 -26.51 27.03 -27.68
N ALA A 17 -26.39 28.12 -28.46
CA ALA A 17 -26.35 28.06 -29.92
C ALA A 17 -24.89 28.01 -30.42
N GLN A 18 -24.64 27.23 -31.48
CA GLN A 18 -23.31 27.07 -32.06
C GLN A 18 -23.19 27.94 -33.33
N ALA A 19 -22.21 28.84 -33.37
CA ALA A 19 -21.99 29.75 -34.50
C ALA A 19 -21.19 29.06 -35.61
N GLY A 20 -21.64 29.20 -36.87
CA GLY A 20 -20.95 28.69 -38.07
C GLY A 20 -20.80 29.76 -39.16
N PHE A 21 -19.90 29.50 -40.11
CA PHE A 21 -19.69 30.31 -41.31
C PHE A 21 -20.06 29.49 -42.55
N ASN A 22 -20.86 30.07 -43.47
CA ASN A 22 -21.19 29.38 -44.71
C ASN A 22 -20.11 29.69 -45.74
N ALA A 23 -19.43 28.65 -46.21
CA ALA A 23 -18.24 28.78 -47.06
C ALA A 23 -18.55 29.21 -48.51
N GLY A 24 -19.83 29.29 -48.89
CA GLY A 24 -20.26 29.62 -50.26
C GLY A 24 -20.63 31.09 -50.52
N ASP A 25 -21.00 31.86 -49.48
CA ASP A 25 -21.56 33.22 -49.63
C ASP A 25 -21.01 34.24 -48.62
N GLY A 26 -20.13 33.81 -47.69
CA GLY A 26 -19.50 34.69 -46.70
C GLY A 26 -20.40 35.09 -45.53
N LYS A 27 -21.58 34.47 -45.37
CA LYS A 27 -22.54 34.81 -44.32
C LYS A 27 -22.33 34.00 -43.03
N ARG A 28 -22.69 34.63 -41.90
CA ARG A 28 -22.67 34.02 -40.55
C ARG A 28 -24.05 33.50 -40.21
N TYR A 29 -24.14 32.30 -39.66
CA TYR A 29 -25.40 31.69 -39.23
C TYR A 29 -25.27 31.04 -37.85
N PHE A 30 -26.41 30.84 -37.18
CA PHE A 30 -26.51 30.03 -35.98
C PHE A 30 -27.39 28.81 -36.25
N ASN A 31 -26.99 27.65 -35.70
CA ASN A 31 -27.82 26.46 -35.67
C ASN A 31 -28.40 26.27 -34.26
N ILE A 32 -29.71 26.11 -34.15
CA ILE A 32 -30.40 25.78 -32.90
C ILE A 32 -30.51 24.26 -32.82
N PRO A 33 -30.01 23.61 -31.75
CA PRO A 33 -30.12 22.15 -31.63
C PRO A 33 -31.58 21.69 -31.74
N GLY A 34 -31.91 20.91 -32.78
CA GLY A 34 -33.26 20.41 -33.06
C GLY A 34 -33.97 21.04 -34.27
N SER A 35 -33.38 22.06 -34.91
CA SER A 35 -33.92 22.69 -36.13
C SER A 35 -33.49 21.92 -37.40
N ARG A 36 -34.39 21.86 -38.41
CA ARG A 36 -34.04 21.38 -39.77
C ARG A 36 -33.25 22.47 -40.50
N THR A 37 -32.39 22.06 -41.43
CA THR A 37 -31.38 22.88 -42.15
C THR A 37 -31.88 24.15 -42.86
N ASP A 38 -33.19 24.42 -42.89
CA ASP A 38 -33.80 25.55 -43.59
C ASP A 38 -34.08 26.76 -42.67
N ASP A 39 -33.88 26.66 -41.35
CA ASP A 39 -34.05 27.80 -40.42
C ASP A 39 -32.78 28.67 -40.32
N MET A 40 -32.15 28.97 -41.46
CA MET A 40 -30.99 29.86 -41.53
C MET A 40 -31.45 31.33 -41.58
N VAL A 41 -31.30 32.07 -40.48
CA VAL A 41 -31.61 33.51 -40.43
C VAL A 41 -30.42 34.34 -40.91
N ASP A 42 -30.65 35.20 -41.90
CA ASP A 42 -29.68 36.16 -42.45
C ASP A 42 -29.50 37.37 -41.52
N LEU A 43 -28.25 37.75 -41.21
CA LEU A 43 -27.90 38.64 -40.08
C LEU A 43 -27.70 40.12 -40.45
N GLU A 44 -28.07 40.58 -41.65
CA GLU A 44 -27.84 41.99 -42.06
C GLU A 44 -28.68 43.04 -41.31
N GLY A 45 -29.57 42.65 -40.39
CA GLY A 45 -30.49 43.57 -39.69
C GLY A 45 -30.37 43.68 -38.17
N THR A 46 -29.34 43.11 -37.52
CA THR A 46 -29.28 43.07 -36.04
C THR A 46 -28.45 44.20 -35.43
N THR A 47 -29.04 44.94 -34.48
CA THR A 47 -28.34 45.95 -33.66
C THR A 47 -27.83 45.32 -32.36
N ASN A 48 -26.56 45.53 -32.08
CA ASN A 48 -25.84 44.93 -30.95
C ASN A 48 -26.14 45.74 -29.68
N VAL A 49 -26.88 45.18 -28.71
CA VAL A 49 -27.09 45.84 -27.42
C VAL A 49 -25.95 45.44 -26.48
N GLY A 50 -25.00 46.36 -26.30
CA GLY A 50 -23.71 46.10 -25.69
C GLY A 50 -23.76 45.65 -24.23
N CYS A 51 -23.25 44.45 -23.98
CA CYS A 51 -22.59 44.01 -22.76
C CYS A 51 -21.44 43.05 -23.15
N PRO A 52 -20.20 43.22 -22.66
CA PRO A 52 -19.11 42.30 -22.97
C PRO A 52 -19.44 40.89 -22.44
N GLY A 53 -19.49 39.89 -23.32
CA GLY A 53 -19.65 38.48 -22.94
C GLY A 53 -21.09 37.95 -22.85
N ARG A 54 -22.11 38.75 -23.18
CA ARG A 54 -23.51 38.29 -23.24
C ARG A 54 -24.17 38.81 -24.52
N TRP A 55 -24.58 37.90 -25.40
CA TRP A 55 -25.32 38.25 -26.61
C TRP A 55 -26.82 38.20 -26.32
N VAL A 56 -27.47 39.36 -26.34
CA VAL A 56 -28.94 39.47 -26.35
C VAL A 56 -29.30 40.29 -27.57
N PHE A 57 -30.00 39.69 -28.53
CA PHE A 57 -30.46 40.39 -29.72
C PHE A 57 -31.88 40.88 -29.47
N ARG A 58 -32.14 42.17 -29.73
CA ARG A 58 -33.50 42.68 -29.94
C ARG A 58 -33.85 42.51 -31.41
N ILE A 59 -34.98 41.86 -31.68
CA ILE A 59 -35.54 41.75 -33.02
C ILE A 59 -36.39 43.00 -33.23
N ASP A 60 -35.80 44.06 -33.79
CA ASP A 60 -36.46 45.37 -33.94
C ASP A 60 -37.40 45.44 -35.16
N ASN A 61 -37.62 44.33 -35.87
CA ASN A 61 -38.63 44.22 -36.93
C ASN A 61 -39.15 42.77 -37.05
N ALA A 62 -39.84 42.29 -36.02
CA ALA A 62 -40.66 41.09 -36.11
C ALA A 62 -42.02 41.45 -36.71
N GLN A 63 -42.07 41.59 -38.04
CA GLN A 63 -43.25 41.16 -38.79
C GLN A 63 -42.90 39.84 -39.48
N VAL A 64 -42.34 38.89 -38.72
CA VAL A 64 -42.78 37.51 -38.94
C VAL A 64 -44.16 37.50 -38.30
N GLU A 65 -45.20 37.66 -39.12
CA GLU A 65 -46.51 37.15 -38.70
C GLU A 65 -46.33 35.65 -38.54
N VAL A 66 -45.87 35.21 -37.37
CA VAL A 66 -46.21 33.89 -36.88
C VAL A 66 -47.70 34.01 -36.69
N GLY A 67 -48.47 33.66 -37.74
CA GLY A 67 -49.92 33.72 -37.71
C GLY A 67 -50.34 33.08 -36.40
N GLY A 68 -50.82 33.91 -35.46
CA GLY A 68 -51.24 33.42 -34.17
C GLY A 68 -52.27 32.36 -34.46
N CYS A 69 -52.01 31.13 -34.00
CA CYS A 69 -53.01 30.08 -34.14
C CYS A 69 -54.26 30.64 -33.42
N ASN A 70 -55.35 30.91 -34.15
CA ASN A 70 -56.62 31.18 -33.49
C ASN A 70 -56.88 29.98 -32.57
N ASP A 71 -57.30 30.20 -31.32
CA ASP A 71 -57.42 29.15 -30.28
C ASP A 71 -58.16 27.88 -30.75
N SER A 72 -58.98 28.00 -31.79
CA SER A 72 -59.70 26.92 -32.46
C SER A 72 -58.85 25.94 -33.30
N ALA A 73 -57.58 26.22 -33.56
CA ALA A 73 -56.67 25.39 -34.36
C ALA A 73 -55.45 24.85 -33.58
N SER A 74 -55.32 25.19 -32.30
CA SER A 74 -54.21 24.76 -31.44
C SER A 74 -54.43 23.32 -30.93
N VAL A 75 -53.45 22.43 -31.16
CA VAL A 75 -53.55 21.00 -30.82
C VAL A 75 -53.12 20.75 -29.39
N CYS A 76 -52.09 21.47 -28.93
CA CYS A 76 -51.47 21.29 -27.62
C CYS A 76 -52.41 21.45 -26.40
N PRO A 77 -53.23 22.52 -26.28
CA PRO A 77 -54.12 22.71 -25.14
C PRO A 77 -55.35 21.79 -25.17
N HIS A 78 -55.78 21.34 -26.37
CA HIS A 78 -56.99 20.55 -26.54
C HIS A 78 -56.75 19.03 -26.48
N LEU A 79 -55.73 18.52 -27.17
CA LEU A 79 -55.46 17.08 -27.25
C LEU A 79 -54.34 16.61 -26.32
N ARG A 80 -53.47 17.53 -25.86
CA ARG A 80 -52.28 17.21 -25.04
C ARG A 80 -51.53 15.96 -25.53
N PRO A 81 -51.10 15.94 -26.81
CA PRO A 81 -50.62 14.72 -27.45
C PRO A 81 -49.27 14.21 -26.93
N CYS A 82 -48.45 15.09 -26.34
CA CYS A 82 -47.14 14.71 -25.81
C CYS A 82 -47.29 14.02 -24.44
N LEU A 83 -46.88 12.76 -24.37
CA LEU A 83 -46.93 11.93 -23.16
C LEU A 83 -45.71 12.19 -22.27
N ASN A 84 -45.71 11.60 -21.07
CA ASN A 84 -44.58 11.58 -20.15
C ASN A 84 -44.01 12.98 -19.81
N GLY A 85 -44.87 14.00 -19.77
CA GLY A 85 -44.47 15.37 -19.44
C GLY A 85 -43.75 16.12 -20.56
N GLY A 86 -43.72 15.58 -21.78
CA GLY A 86 -43.15 16.26 -22.94
C GLY A 86 -43.80 17.62 -23.23
N LEU A 87 -43.00 18.60 -23.63
CA LEU A 87 -43.48 19.92 -24.01
C LEU A 87 -44.09 19.87 -25.41
N CYS A 88 -45.37 20.22 -25.51
CA CYS A 88 -46.05 20.33 -26.79
C CYS A 88 -45.83 21.71 -27.40
N ILE A 89 -45.47 21.72 -28.69
CA ILE A 89 -45.17 22.92 -29.47
C ILE A 89 -46.06 22.87 -30.72
N ASP A 90 -47.00 23.81 -30.85
CA ASP A 90 -47.81 23.92 -32.06
C ASP A 90 -46.94 24.41 -33.23
N ASP A 91 -47.13 23.80 -34.41
CA ASP A 91 -46.47 24.16 -35.66
C ASP A 91 -47.54 24.67 -36.65
N CYS A 92 -47.73 25.99 -36.71
CA CYS A 92 -48.82 26.63 -37.46
C CYS A 92 -48.38 27.20 -38.83
N ILE A 93 -47.35 26.62 -39.48
CA ILE A 93 -46.74 27.21 -40.69
C ILE A 93 -47.65 27.10 -41.95
N THR A 94 -48.51 26.08 -42.05
CA THR A 94 -49.26 25.81 -43.30
C THR A 94 -50.78 26.00 -43.21
N GLY A 95 -51.29 26.55 -42.10
CA GLY A 95 -52.73 26.69 -41.85
C GLY A 95 -53.47 25.38 -41.54
N ASN A 96 -52.75 24.25 -41.45
CA ASN A 96 -53.25 22.98 -40.91
C ASN A 96 -52.78 22.80 -39.45
N PRO A 97 -53.60 22.18 -38.57
CA PRO A 97 -53.18 21.89 -37.20
C PRO A 97 -52.05 20.85 -37.21
N SER A 98 -50.82 21.29 -36.91
CA SER A 98 -49.64 20.45 -36.74
C SER A 98 -48.99 20.75 -35.38
N PHE A 99 -48.25 19.78 -34.84
CA PHE A 99 -47.56 19.90 -33.57
C PHE A 99 -46.28 19.06 -33.56
N SER A 100 -45.36 19.45 -32.69
CA SER A 100 -44.17 18.68 -32.33
C SER A 100 -44.06 18.52 -30.82
N CYS A 101 -43.40 17.45 -30.38
CA CYS A 101 -43.14 17.20 -28.98
C CYS A 101 -41.65 17.32 -28.70
N SER A 102 -41.29 18.14 -27.73
CA SER A 102 -39.96 18.14 -27.12
C SER A 102 -40.01 17.24 -25.89
N CYS A 103 -39.43 16.04 -26.00
CA CYS A 103 -39.47 15.06 -24.93
C CYS A 103 -38.57 15.42 -23.76
N LEU A 104 -38.99 15.04 -22.56
CA LEU A 104 -38.10 15.03 -21.40
C LEU A 104 -37.02 13.96 -21.60
N ALA A 105 -35.87 14.15 -20.94
CA ALA A 105 -34.80 13.17 -20.94
C ALA A 105 -35.32 11.80 -20.45
N GLY A 106 -34.86 10.71 -21.07
CA GLY A 106 -35.37 9.35 -20.86
C GLY A 106 -36.54 8.95 -21.77
N PHE A 107 -37.14 9.88 -22.53
CA PHE A 107 -38.23 9.54 -23.46
C PHE A 107 -37.92 9.91 -24.91
N THR A 108 -38.45 9.11 -25.83
CA THR A 108 -38.32 9.27 -27.27
C THR A 108 -39.63 8.95 -28.00
N GLY A 109 -39.59 9.04 -29.33
CA GLY A 109 -40.75 8.86 -30.19
C GLY A 109 -41.52 10.16 -30.44
N ARG A 110 -42.39 10.13 -31.45
CA ARG A 110 -43.13 11.30 -31.95
C ARG A 110 -43.97 11.99 -30.87
N TRP A 111 -44.46 11.24 -29.90
CA TRP A 111 -45.32 11.71 -28.81
C TRP A 111 -44.67 11.52 -27.44
N CYS A 112 -43.36 11.30 -27.38
CA CYS A 112 -42.62 11.00 -26.15
C CYS A 112 -43.14 9.74 -25.43
N GLN A 113 -43.70 8.81 -26.20
CA GLN A 113 -44.39 7.62 -25.68
C GLN A 113 -43.46 6.44 -25.42
N ILE A 114 -42.21 6.50 -25.91
CA ILE A 114 -41.25 5.41 -25.82
C ILE A 114 -40.26 5.77 -24.72
N ASP A 115 -40.15 4.92 -23.70
CA ASP A 115 -39.08 4.99 -22.71
C ASP A 115 -37.77 4.56 -23.38
N VAL A 116 -36.69 5.27 -23.10
CA VAL A 116 -35.35 4.89 -23.57
C VAL A 116 -34.91 3.70 -22.73
N GLU A 117 -34.46 2.61 -23.37
CA GLU A 117 -33.90 1.46 -22.65
C GLU A 117 -32.41 1.69 -22.39
N GLU A 118 -32.04 2.33 -21.27
CA GLU A 118 -30.63 2.55 -20.91
C GLU A 118 -29.85 1.23 -20.76
N CYS A 119 -30.53 0.15 -20.35
CA CYS A 119 -29.92 -1.17 -20.22
C CYS A 119 -29.50 -1.83 -21.55
N SER A 120 -29.97 -1.37 -22.71
CA SER A 120 -29.57 -1.95 -24.02
C SER A 120 -28.07 -1.79 -24.30
N SER A 121 -27.40 -0.86 -23.60
CA SER A 121 -25.96 -0.63 -23.68
C SER A 121 -25.10 -1.57 -22.82
N TYR A 122 -25.72 -2.46 -22.05
CA TYR A 122 -25.07 -3.36 -21.08
C TYR A 122 -24.12 -2.62 -20.12
N PRO A 123 -24.61 -1.63 -19.35
CA PRO A 123 -23.73 -0.78 -18.55
C PRO A 123 -23.16 -1.47 -17.31
N CYS A 124 -23.79 -2.53 -16.80
CA CYS A 124 -23.34 -3.25 -15.60
C CYS A 124 -22.19 -4.20 -15.92
N GLN A 125 -21.08 -4.04 -15.22
CA GLN A 125 -19.87 -4.86 -15.36
C GLN A 125 -19.93 -6.14 -14.52
N ASN A 126 -18.95 -7.04 -14.71
CA ASN A 126 -18.73 -8.23 -13.89
C ASN A 126 -19.97 -9.14 -13.72
N GLY A 127 -20.84 -9.19 -14.73
CA GLY A 127 -22.07 -10.00 -14.69
C GLY A 127 -23.22 -9.38 -13.87
N GLY A 128 -23.14 -8.08 -13.55
CA GLY A 128 -24.23 -7.35 -12.91
C GLY A 128 -25.53 -7.35 -13.71
N THR A 129 -26.65 -7.41 -13.00
CA THR A 129 -27.99 -7.36 -13.60
C THR A 129 -28.44 -5.91 -13.72
N CYS A 130 -28.74 -5.46 -14.94
CA CYS A 130 -29.25 -4.11 -15.19
C CYS A 130 -30.77 -4.05 -14.99
N SER A 131 -31.24 -3.03 -14.29
CA SER A 131 -32.65 -2.65 -14.22
C SER A 131 -32.81 -1.24 -14.77
N ASP A 132 -33.65 -1.13 -15.79
CA ASP A 132 -33.99 0.10 -16.48
C ASP A 132 -34.73 1.07 -15.54
N GLN A 133 -34.53 2.37 -15.75
CA GLN A 133 -35.20 3.45 -15.01
C GLN A 133 -35.43 4.61 -15.99
N VAL A 134 -36.45 5.42 -15.73
CA VAL A 134 -36.65 6.62 -16.54
C VAL A 134 -35.42 7.53 -16.47
N ASN A 135 -34.77 7.77 -17.61
CA ASN A 135 -33.56 8.58 -17.76
C ASN A 135 -32.36 8.06 -16.93
N GLY A 136 -32.25 6.74 -16.78
CA GLY A 136 -31.14 6.15 -16.04
C GLY A 136 -31.23 4.63 -15.90
N PHE A 137 -30.37 4.06 -15.09
CA PHE A 137 -30.40 2.62 -14.82
C PHE A 137 -29.84 2.34 -13.43
N THR A 138 -30.11 1.13 -12.93
CA THR A 138 -29.51 0.62 -11.70
C THR A 138 -28.89 -0.74 -11.95
N CYS A 139 -27.71 -0.98 -11.38
CA CYS A 139 -27.05 -2.28 -11.45
C CYS A 139 -27.18 -3.01 -10.12
N LYS A 140 -27.63 -4.26 -10.18
CA LYS A 140 -27.52 -5.20 -9.08
C LYS A 140 -26.24 -6.01 -9.25
N CYS A 141 -25.27 -5.79 -8.37
CA CYS A 141 -23.98 -6.46 -8.44
C CYS A 141 -24.07 -7.89 -7.93
N PRO A 142 -23.33 -8.82 -8.54
CA PRO A 142 -23.14 -10.15 -7.98
C PRO A 142 -22.29 -10.07 -6.71
N PRO A 143 -22.31 -11.12 -5.87
CA PRO A 143 -21.38 -11.25 -4.75
C PRO A 143 -19.93 -11.04 -5.19
N GLY A 144 -19.09 -10.49 -4.30
CA GLY A 144 -17.71 -10.09 -4.62
C GLY A 144 -17.55 -8.74 -5.36
N PHE A 145 -18.61 -8.10 -5.86
CA PHE A 145 -18.49 -6.82 -6.59
C PHE A 145 -19.35 -5.70 -6.00
N THR A 146 -18.87 -4.46 -6.19
CA THR A 146 -19.52 -3.23 -5.73
C THR A 146 -19.34 -2.07 -6.72
N GLY A 147 -19.98 -0.94 -6.42
CA GLY A 147 -20.01 0.26 -7.27
C GLY A 147 -21.30 0.40 -8.08
N THR A 148 -21.53 1.60 -8.64
CA THR A 148 -22.76 1.95 -9.37
C THR A 148 -22.96 1.12 -10.63
N VAL A 149 -21.88 0.61 -11.22
CA VAL A 149 -21.90 -0.27 -12.39
C VAL A 149 -21.17 -1.58 -12.13
N CYS A 150 -21.01 -1.97 -10.86
CA CYS A 150 -20.34 -3.20 -10.42
C CYS A 150 -18.88 -3.32 -10.88
N GLN A 151 -18.20 -2.19 -11.05
CA GLN A 151 -16.83 -2.11 -11.58
C GLN A 151 -15.75 -2.45 -10.55
N THR A 152 -16.09 -2.46 -9.26
CA THR A 152 -15.11 -2.59 -8.18
C THR A 152 -15.20 -3.99 -7.59
N ASP A 153 -14.10 -4.74 -7.66
CA ASP A 153 -13.93 -5.99 -6.93
C ASP A 153 -13.80 -5.67 -5.42
N ILE A 154 -14.48 -6.43 -4.58
CA ILE A 154 -14.39 -6.30 -3.13
C ILE A 154 -13.03 -6.87 -2.70
N ASP A 155 -12.39 -6.23 -1.72
CA ASP A 155 -11.15 -6.75 -1.15
C ASP A 155 -11.41 -7.49 0.15
N GLU A 156 -11.60 -8.81 0.06
CA GLU A 156 -11.84 -9.69 1.20
C GLU A 156 -10.62 -9.79 2.13
N CYS A 157 -9.42 -9.45 1.64
CA CYS A 157 -8.20 -9.45 2.44
C CYS A 157 -7.98 -8.15 3.22
N LYS A 158 -8.78 -7.10 2.97
CA LYS A 158 -8.62 -5.77 3.57
C LYS A 158 -8.61 -5.78 5.09
N ASP A 159 -9.47 -6.59 5.69
CA ASP A 159 -9.61 -6.69 7.15
C ASP A 159 -8.65 -7.72 7.78
N ARG A 160 -7.72 -8.26 6.98
CA ARG A 160 -6.68 -9.23 7.40
C ARG A 160 -7.28 -10.45 8.14
N PRO A 161 -8.14 -11.24 7.48
CA PRO A 161 -8.84 -12.36 8.12
C PRO A 161 -7.91 -13.53 8.52
N CYS A 162 -6.75 -13.66 7.87
CA CYS A 162 -5.78 -14.72 8.14
C CYS A 162 -4.96 -14.45 9.41
N LEU A 163 -4.86 -15.44 10.29
CA LEU A 163 -4.19 -15.35 11.59
C LEU A 163 -2.73 -15.84 11.52
N ASN A 164 -2.00 -15.66 12.63
CA ASN A 164 -0.65 -16.22 12.83
C ASN A 164 0.37 -15.91 11.73
N GLY A 165 0.27 -14.72 11.13
CA GLY A 165 1.19 -14.25 10.08
C GLY A 165 0.91 -14.83 8.70
N ALA A 166 -0.18 -15.59 8.51
CA ALA A 166 -0.53 -16.19 7.24
C ALA A 166 -0.81 -15.16 6.13
N LEU A 167 -0.50 -15.55 4.89
CA LEU A 167 -0.73 -14.76 3.70
C LEU A 167 -2.19 -14.88 3.26
N CYS A 168 -2.90 -13.76 3.14
CA CYS A 168 -4.23 -13.72 2.54
C CYS A 168 -4.11 -13.61 1.01
N VAL A 169 -4.72 -14.56 0.31
CA VAL A 169 -4.86 -14.57 -1.15
C VAL A 169 -6.30 -14.23 -1.48
N GLN A 170 -6.47 -13.14 -2.21
CA GLN A 170 -7.78 -12.64 -2.58
C GLN A 170 -8.41 -13.50 -3.69
N GLY A 171 -9.74 -13.51 -3.74
CA GLY A 171 -10.55 -14.21 -4.73
C GLY A 171 -11.89 -13.50 -4.91
N VAL A 172 -12.70 -13.95 -5.85
CA VAL A 172 -14.02 -13.34 -6.08
C VAL A 172 -14.99 -13.86 -5.03
N ASP A 173 -15.57 -12.97 -4.21
CA ASP A 173 -16.50 -13.29 -3.12
C ASP A 173 -15.91 -14.28 -2.09
N SER A 174 -14.59 -14.39 -2.05
CA SER A 174 -13.88 -15.39 -1.26
C SER A 174 -12.42 -15.01 -1.07
N PHE A 175 -11.79 -15.61 -0.07
CA PHE A 175 -10.34 -15.51 0.13
C PHE A 175 -9.80 -16.86 0.57
N THR A 176 -8.50 -17.04 0.44
CA THR A 176 -7.79 -18.23 0.94
C THR A 176 -6.59 -17.80 1.78
N CYS A 177 -6.43 -18.39 2.96
CA CYS A 177 -5.25 -18.19 3.79
C CYS A 177 -4.19 -19.24 3.48
N VAL A 178 -2.98 -18.80 3.15
CA VAL A 178 -1.82 -19.66 3.04
C VAL A 178 -1.09 -19.62 4.37
N CYS A 179 -1.21 -20.70 5.14
CA CYS A 179 -0.67 -20.79 6.48
C CYS A 179 0.85 -20.86 6.48
N GLU A 180 1.46 -20.18 7.44
CA GLU A 180 2.85 -20.41 7.81
C GLU A 180 3.05 -21.83 8.34
N ARG A 181 4.28 -22.32 8.29
CA ARG A 181 4.60 -23.66 8.81
C ARG A 181 4.27 -23.73 10.31
N GLY A 182 3.73 -24.86 10.75
CA GLY A 182 3.24 -25.06 12.12
C GLY A 182 1.78 -24.63 12.34
N TYR A 183 1.12 -23.98 11.37
CA TYR A 183 -0.30 -23.60 11.50
C TYR A 183 -1.22 -24.29 10.49
N SER A 184 -2.47 -24.48 10.90
CA SER A 184 -3.54 -25.11 10.12
C SER A 184 -4.90 -24.45 10.39
N GLY A 185 -5.92 -24.86 9.63
CA GLY A 185 -7.26 -24.26 9.68
C GLY A 185 -7.53 -23.37 8.48
N THR A 186 -8.78 -22.92 8.32
CA THR A 186 -9.17 -22.07 7.18
C THR A 186 -8.66 -20.64 7.31
N LEU A 187 -8.45 -20.18 8.55
CA LEU A 187 -7.88 -18.89 8.88
C LEU A 187 -6.47 -19.03 9.47
N CYS A 188 -5.88 -20.23 9.40
CA CYS A 188 -4.60 -20.56 10.02
C CYS A 188 -4.60 -20.35 11.55
N GLU A 189 -5.75 -20.58 12.18
CA GLU A 189 -6.02 -20.34 13.59
C GLU A 189 -5.49 -21.43 14.53
N THR A 190 -5.18 -22.61 14.00
CA THR A 190 -4.82 -23.79 14.78
C THR A 190 -3.32 -24.04 14.72
N ASP A 191 -2.65 -24.02 15.86
CA ASP A 191 -1.26 -24.49 16.01
C ASP A 191 -1.24 -26.03 15.84
N MET A 192 -0.37 -26.53 14.97
CA MET A 192 -0.24 -27.96 14.70
C MET A 192 0.54 -28.61 15.84
N ASP A 193 -0.04 -29.64 16.47
CA ASP A 193 0.65 -30.36 17.53
C ASP A 193 1.70 -31.33 16.96
N GLU A 194 2.98 -30.94 16.98
CA GLU A 194 4.07 -31.78 16.50
C GLU A 194 4.35 -33.00 17.41
N CYS A 195 3.78 -33.04 18.62
CA CYS A 195 3.89 -34.18 19.51
C CYS A 195 3.00 -35.35 19.11
N VAL A 196 2.04 -35.17 18.19
CA VAL A 196 1.14 -36.25 17.72
C VAL A 196 1.92 -37.42 17.10
N SER A 197 3.05 -37.15 16.43
CA SER A 197 3.92 -38.20 15.89
C SER A 197 4.76 -38.95 16.95
N GLN A 198 4.64 -38.57 18.22
CA GLN A 198 5.40 -39.11 19.35
C GLN A 198 6.92 -39.09 19.10
N PRO A 199 7.51 -37.92 18.83
CA PRO A 199 8.91 -37.82 18.44
C PRO A 199 9.89 -38.09 19.61
N CYS A 200 9.44 -37.99 20.86
CA CYS A 200 10.26 -38.24 22.05
C CYS A 200 10.28 -39.72 22.42
N LEU A 201 11.46 -40.33 22.42
CA LEU A 201 11.68 -41.75 22.70
C LEU A 201 11.91 -42.00 24.20
N ASN A 202 11.97 -43.29 24.57
CA ASN A 202 12.36 -43.75 25.90
C ASN A 202 11.58 -43.14 27.08
N GLY A 203 10.31 -42.77 26.84
CA GLY A 203 9.45 -42.17 27.85
C GLY A 203 9.68 -40.67 28.09
N GLY A 204 10.39 -39.98 27.17
CA GLY A 204 10.50 -38.52 27.18
C GLY A 204 9.14 -37.83 27.03
N GLN A 205 8.93 -36.72 27.75
CA GLN A 205 7.71 -35.95 27.62
C GLN A 205 7.87 -34.95 26.47
N CYS A 206 6.91 -34.95 25.55
CA CYS A 206 6.90 -34.02 24.44
C CYS A 206 6.16 -32.73 24.82
N LYS A 207 6.74 -31.59 24.47
CA LYS A 207 6.11 -30.28 24.56
C LYS A 207 6.06 -29.66 23.16
N ASP A 208 4.84 -29.39 22.73
CA ASP A 208 4.52 -28.72 21.48
C ASP A 208 5.08 -27.29 21.42
N GLN A 209 5.49 -26.86 20.24
CA GLN A 209 6.01 -25.52 19.94
C GLN A 209 5.67 -25.15 18.49
N VAL A 210 5.62 -23.86 18.14
CA VAL A 210 5.30 -23.48 16.75
C VAL A 210 6.29 -24.08 15.76
N ASN A 211 5.82 -24.99 14.89
CA ASN A 211 6.61 -25.68 13.86
C ASN A 211 7.80 -26.48 14.43
N SER A 212 7.70 -26.94 15.68
CA SER A 212 8.79 -27.60 16.40
C SER A 212 8.26 -28.33 17.64
N TYR A 213 9.11 -29.10 18.30
CA TYR A 213 8.78 -29.65 19.62
C TYR A 213 10.03 -29.71 20.48
N ASN A 214 9.83 -29.90 21.77
CA ASN A 214 10.91 -30.10 22.73
C ASN A 214 10.65 -31.36 23.56
N CYS A 215 11.65 -32.23 23.65
CA CYS A 215 11.61 -33.42 24.47
C CYS A 215 12.32 -33.19 25.80
N THR A 216 11.61 -33.38 26.90
CA THR A 216 12.23 -33.48 28.23
C THR A 216 12.54 -34.94 28.55
N CYS A 217 13.83 -35.25 28.62
CA CYS A 217 14.30 -36.61 28.76
C CYS A 217 14.33 -37.09 30.22
N PRO A 218 14.04 -38.38 30.48
CA PRO A 218 14.29 -38.99 31.78
C PRO A 218 15.79 -38.99 32.11
N VAL A 219 16.14 -39.11 33.40
CA VAL A 219 17.53 -38.99 33.91
C VAL A 219 18.55 -39.91 33.21
N ALA A 220 18.12 -41.05 32.69
CA ALA A 220 18.98 -42.01 32.01
C ALA A 220 19.12 -41.78 30.49
N PHE A 221 18.54 -40.71 29.91
CA PHE A 221 18.54 -40.48 28.46
C PHE A 221 18.91 -39.04 28.11
N THR A 222 19.46 -38.85 26.91
CA THR A 222 19.82 -37.56 26.30
C THR A 222 19.60 -37.59 24.78
N GLY A 223 19.88 -36.48 24.11
CA GLY A 223 19.59 -36.27 22.69
C GLY A 223 18.30 -35.47 22.47
N THR A 224 18.07 -35.01 21.24
CA THR A 224 16.91 -34.17 20.89
C THR A 224 15.60 -34.94 20.96
N HIS A 225 15.66 -36.27 20.84
CA HIS A 225 14.53 -37.19 20.93
C HIS A 225 14.65 -38.15 22.13
N CYS A 226 15.56 -37.89 23.07
CA CYS A 226 15.88 -38.81 24.17
C CYS A 226 16.34 -40.21 23.71
N GLU A 227 16.97 -40.28 22.54
CA GLU A 227 17.38 -41.51 21.87
C GLU A 227 18.65 -42.14 22.43
N THR A 228 19.47 -41.36 23.14
CA THR A 228 20.79 -41.78 23.63
C THR A 228 20.71 -42.13 25.11
N GLU A 229 21.07 -43.37 25.47
CA GLU A 229 21.18 -43.77 26.87
C GLU A 229 22.43 -43.16 27.52
N LEU A 230 22.25 -42.42 28.60
CA LEU A 230 23.33 -41.98 29.46
C LEU A 230 23.78 -43.14 30.32
N VAL A 231 25.05 -43.51 30.21
CA VAL A 231 25.68 -44.39 31.20
C VAL A 231 25.78 -43.59 32.49
N VAL A 232 24.71 -43.61 33.29
CA VAL A 232 24.75 -43.20 34.68
C VAL A 232 25.61 -44.23 35.40
N VAL A 233 26.90 -43.96 35.47
CA VAL A 233 27.79 -44.64 36.41
C VAL A 233 27.17 -44.37 37.76
N GLN A 234 26.51 -45.38 38.34
CA GLN A 234 26.06 -45.28 39.72
C GLN A 234 27.33 -45.11 40.53
N VAL A 235 27.60 -43.87 40.93
CA VAL A 235 28.64 -43.60 41.91
C VAL A 235 28.08 -44.13 43.20
N ASP A 236 28.32 -45.42 43.44
CA ASP A 236 28.11 -46.00 44.75
C ASP A 236 28.85 -45.11 45.74
N SER A 237 28.11 -44.55 46.68
CA SER A 237 28.56 -43.70 47.78
C SER A 237 29.51 -44.40 48.77
N SER A 238 30.22 -45.45 48.33
CA SER A 238 31.02 -46.33 49.17
C SER A 238 32.53 -46.33 48.87
N LEU A 239 33.02 -45.60 47.87
CA LEU A 239 34.46 -45.59 47.55
C LEU A 239 35.13 -44.24 47.83
N THR A 240 36.05 -44.28 48.79
CA THR A 240 36.92 -43.20 49.27
C THR A 240 37.73 -42.54 48.15
N PRO A 241 38.03 -41.22 48.24
CA PRO A 241 38.79 -40.52 47.21
C PRO A 241 40.28 -40.90 47.30
N GLN A 242 40.78 -41.63 46.31
CA GLN A 242 42.21 -41.69 46.04
C GLN A 242 42.59 -40.52 45.13
N THR A 243 43.62 -39.82 45.57
CA THR A 243 44.31 -38.73 44.90
C THR A 243 44.82 -39.16 43.54
N GLU A 244 44.15 -38.77 42.47
CA GLU A 244 44.72 -38.76 41.13
C GLU A 244 44.33 -37.46 40.42
N ASN A 245 45.33 -36.57 40.35
CA ASN A 245 45.58 -35.54 39.35
C ASN A 245 44.41 -35.24 38.39
N GLN A 246 43.38 -34.59 38.91
CA GLN A 246 42.18 -34.24 38.17
C GLN A 246 42.45 -32.94 37.42
N THR A 247 42.47 -32.99 36.08
CA THR A 247 42.20 -31.81 35.27
C THR A 247 40.82 -31.32 35.68
N VAL A 248 40.78 -30.24 36.48
CA VAL A 248 39.53 -29.64 36.97
C VAL A 248 38.76 -29.15 35.76
N SER A 249 37.70 -29.88 35.40
CA SER A 249 36.73 -29.44 34.42
C SER A 249 35.91 -28.33 35.07
N CYS A 250 36.13 -27.08 34.67
CA CYS A 250 35.42 -25.90 35.17
C CYS A 250 33.95 -25.80 34.70
N LYS A 251 33.31 -26.93 34.39
CA LYS A 251 31.87 -26.96 34.12
C LYS A 251 31.11 -26.94 35.45
N GLY A 252 30.90 -25.75 35.98
CA GLY A 252 30.00 -25.50 37.11
C GLY A 252 30.43 -24.43 38.10
N GLU A 253 31.68 -23.94 38.06
CA GLU A 253 32.17 -22.93 39.01
C GLU A 253 32.68 -21.68 38.30
N GLY A 254 31.76 -21.00 37.62
CA GLY A 254 31.93 -19.60 37.27
C GLY A 254 32.86 -19.28 36.11
N CYS A 255 33.10 -20.15 35.13
CA CYS A 255 33.67 -19.76 33.83
C CYS A 255 32.95 -20.48 32.68
N GLU A 256 32.06 -19.78 31.97
CA GLU A 256 31.06 -20.39 31.10
C GLU A 256 31.62 -20.83 29.73
N ASN A 257 32.45 -20.00 29.10
CA ASN A 257 32.91 -20.16 27.70
C ASN A 257 34.44 -20.30 27.58
N HIS A 258 34.98 -21.45 28.03
CA HIS A 258 36.39 -21.58 28.43
C HIS A 258 37.14 -22.85 27.93
N PRO A 259 38.44 -22.78 27.52
CA PRO A 259 39.31 -23.94 27.24
C PRO A 259 40.26 -24.41 28.38
N THR A 260 40.88 -23.54 29.21
CA THR A 260 41.83 -23.86 30.33
C THR A 260 41.82 -22.96 31.61
N CYS A 261 41.24 -23.37 32.74
CA CYS A 261 41.16 -22.54 33.96
C CYS A 261 42.33 -22.79 34.95
N GLU A 262 42.82 -21.76 35.64
CA GLU A 262 43.86 -21.86 36.69
C GLU A 262 43.27 -21.61 38.08
N TYR A 263 43.46 -22.54 39.01
CA TYR A 263 42.98 -22.43 40.39
C TYR A 263 43.86 -21.49 41.22
N ILE A 264 43.28 -20.40 41.74
CA ILE A 264 44.00 -19.41 42.56
C ILE A 264 43.50 -19.34 44.01
N GLY A 265 42.45 -20.09 44.38
CA GLY A 265 41.98 -20.22 45.76
C GLY A 265 40.54 -20.75 45.85
N PRO A 266 40.01 -20.99 47.06
CA PRO A 266 38.66 -21.53 47.24
C PRO A 266 37.61 -20.62 46.59
N GLY A 267 37.01 -21.09 45.49
CA GLY A 267 35.99 -20.35 44.73
C GLY A 267 36.53 -19.24 43.82
N ASN A 268 37.84 -19.19 43.53
CA ASN A 268 38.43 -18.21 42.62
C ASN A 268 39.34 -18.87 41.58
N TYR A 269 39.09 -18.57 40.31
CA TYR A 269 39.75 -19.16 39.14
C TYR A 269 40.14 -18.06 38.17
N ASN A 270 41.31 -18.16 37.56
CA ASN A 270 41.69 -17.31 36.45
C ASN A 270 41.33 -17.98 35.13
N CYS A 271 40.65 -17.24 34.25
CA CYS A 271 39.99 -17.79 33.07
C CYS A 271 40.48 -17.11 31.76
N THR A 272 41.10 -17.89 30.89
CA THR A 272 41.35 -17.60 29.46
C THR A 272 40.14 -17.95 28.57
N CYS A 273 39.35 -16.98 28.12
CA CYS A 273 38.15 -17.26 27.31
C CYS A 273 38.43 -17.86 25.92
N ILE A 274 37.45 -18.59 25.37
CA ILE A 274 37.46 -18.97 23.96
C ILE A 274 37.33 -17.70 23.10
N GLN A 275 37.96 -17.67 21.92
CA GLN A 275 37.88 -16.54 21.01
C GLN A 275 36.41 -16.13 20.76
N GLY A 276 36.10 -14.85 20.99
CA GLY A 276 34.73 -14.32 20.90
C GLY A 276 34.04 -14.11 22.25
N PHE A 277 34.66 -14.51 23.37
CA PHE A 277 34.12 -14.27 24.72
C PHE A 277 35.09 -13.45 25.58
N TYR A 278 34.55 -12.72 26.56
CA TYR A 278 35.28 -11.84 27.46
C TYR A 278 34.62 -11.79 28.86
N GLY A 279 35.29 -11.13 29.81
CA GLY A 279 34.86 -11.05 31.20
C GLY A 279 35.64 -12.02 32.10
N ASP A 280 35.64 -11.75 33.40
CA ASP A 280 36.38 -12.53 34.40
C ASP A 280 35.92 -14.00 34.43
N ASN A 281 34.67 -14.24 34.03
CA ASN A 281 34.05 -15.56 33.93
C ASN A 281 33.65 -15.95 32.49
N CYS A 282 34.15 -15.25 31.47
CA CYS A 282 33.81 -15.48 30.06
C CYS A 282 32.30 -15.47 29.75
N GLU A 283 31.57 -14.65 30.48
CA GLU A 283 30.12 -14.47 30.43
C GLU A 283 29.69 -13.49 29.33
N GLY A 284 30.61 -12.61 28.90
CA GLY A 284 30.37 -11.66 27.82
C GLY A 284 30.67 -12.27 26.46
N GLU A 285 29.77 -12.09 25.49
CA GLU A 285 29.99 -12.45 24.09
C GLU A 285 30.30 -11.20 23.25
N CYS A 286 31.36 -11.28 22.46
CA CYS A 286 31.73 -10.29 21.46
C CYS A 286 31.05 -10.59 20.12
N LEU A 287 30.14 -9.74 19.68
CA LEU A 287 29.42 -9.87 18.41
C LEU A 287 30.19 -9.25 17.22
N CYS A 288 31.48 -9.53 17.11
CA CYS A 288 32.33 -8.95 16.06
C CYS A 288 31.94 -9.48 14.68
N GLN A 289 31.72 -8.57 13.72
CA GLN A 289 31.38 -8.86 12.34
C GLN A 289 32.62 -8.73 11.44
N ASN A 290 32.49 -9.16 10.18
CA ASN A 290 33.49 -8.94 9.13
C ASN A 290 34.94 -9.38 9.47
N GLY A 291 35.06 -10.42 10.31
CA GLY A 291 36.34 -10.99 10.71
C GLY A 291 37.07 -10.24 11.83
N GLY A 292 36.40 -9.31 12.54
CA GLY A 292 36.96 -8.64 13.72
C GLY A 292 37.29 -9.62 14.84
N VAL A 293 38.34 -9.32 15.61
CA VAL A 293 38.85 -10.14 16.71
C VAL A 293 38.43 -9.54 18.05
N CYS A 294 37.82 -10.32 18.93
CA CYS A 294 37.47 -9.89 20.28
C CYS A 294 38.74 -9.76 21.14
N VAL A 295 38.98 -8.57 21.66
CA VAL A 295 40.05 -8.26 22.61
C VAL A 295 39.39 -7.58 23.80
N ASP A 296 39.27 -8.30 24.91
CA ASP A 296 38.76 -7.80 26.19
C ASP A 296 37.43 -7.03 26.08
N GLY A 297 36.45 -7.65 25.40
CA GLY A 297 35.11 -7.10 25.20
C GLY A 297 34.97 -6.07 24.09
N THR A 298 36.06 -5.73 23.39
CA THR A 298 36.04 -4.81 22.24
C THR A 298 36.44 -5.54 20.97
N CYS A 299 35.78 -5.22 19.85
CA CYS A 299 36.14 -5.76 18.54
C CYS A 299 37.29 -4.97 17.91
N ASP A 300 38.44 -5.63 17.72
CA ASP A 300 39.52 -5.14 16.88
C ASP A 300 39.22 -5.46 15.41
N CYS A 301 38.94 -4.43 14.62
CA CYS A 301 38.41 -4.59 13.26
C CYS A 301 39.51 -4.88 12.24
N THR A 302 39.22 -5.80 11.33
CA THR A 302 40.03 -6.05 10.14
C THR A 302 40.08 -4.80 9.25
N SER A 303 41.18 -4.66 8.50
CA SER A 303 41.37 -3.50 7.62
C SER A 303 40.21 -3.35 6.64
N GLY A 304 39.58 -2.18 6.63
CA GLY A 304 38.42 -1.89 5.81
C GLY A 304 37.08 -1.92 6.54
N PHE A 305 37.05 -2.20 7.86
CA PHE A 305 35.84 -2.17 8.67
C PHE A 305 36.00 -1.30 9.94
N THR A 306 34.89 -0.75 10.42
CA THR A 306 34.81 0.11 11.61
C THR A 306 33.48 -0.07 12.35
N GLY A 307 33.33 0.59 13.50
CA GLY A 307 32.20 0.44 14.43
C GLY A 307 32.48 -0.55 15.56
N ILE A 308 31.67 -0.47 16.63
CA ILE A 308 31.83 -1.26 17.86
C ILE A 308 31.73 -2.78 17.66
N TYR A 309 31.09 -3.21 16.56
CA TYR A 309 30.97 -4.61 16.14
C TYR A 309 31.62 -4.85 14.78
N CYS A 310 32.46 -3.93 14.28
CA CYS A 310 33.03 -3.98 12.93
C CYS A 310 31.99 -4.07 11.80
N GLN A 311 30.80 -3.53 12.04
CA GLN A 311 29.63 -3.67 11.17
C GLN A 311 29.61 -2.70 9.98
N PHE A 312 30.52 -1.72 9.94
CA PHE A 312 30.55 -0.70 8.90
C PHE A 312 31.78 -0.89 8.01
N GLU A 313 31.59 -0.94 6.70
CA GLU A 313 32.69 -0.83 5.75
C GLU A 313 33.25 0.60 5.78
N VAL A 314 34.57 0.70 5.86
CA VAL A 314 35.28 1.96 5.69
C VAL A 314 35.16 2.34 4.21
N THR A 315 34.11 3.08 3.88
CA THR A 315 33.94 3.65 2.55
C THR A 315 35.05 4.66 2.34
N GLN A 316 36.05 4.27 1.55
CA GLN A 316 37.13 5.15 1.13
C GLN A 316 36.53 6.25 0.25
N THR A 317 36.07 7.33 0.88
CA THR A 317 35.47 8.45 0.19
C THR A 317 36.60 9.30 -0.39
N PRO A 318 36.64 9.50 -1.72
CA PRO A 318 37.64 10.36 -2.33
C PRO A 318 37.49 11.79 -1.85
N CYS A 319 38.59 12.39 -1.41
CA CYS A 319 38.63 13.77 -0.93
C CYS A 319 39.63 14.61 -1.73
N SER A 320 39.47 15.92 -1.66
CA SER A 320 40.40 16.89 -2.26
C SER A 320 40.29 18.22 -1.53
N ASN A 321 41.18 19.17 -1.82
CA ASN A 321 41.08 20.53 -1.28
C ASN A 321 39.73 21.22 -1.59
N SER A 322 39.08 20.81 -2.68
CA SER A 322 37.76 21.28 -3.11
C SER A 322 36.59 20.42 -2.62
N ARG A 323 36.87 19.25 -2.03
CA ARG A 323 35.86 18.34 -1.47
C ARG A 323 36.38 17.77 -0.14
N PRO A 324 36.23 18.52 0.96
CA PRO A 324 36.63 18.07 2.28
C PRO A 324 35.78 16.89 2.73
N CYS A 325 36.31 16.11 3.67
CA CYS A 325 35.64 14.92 4.18
C CYS A 325 34.31 15.28 4.86
N PRO A 326 33.21 14.59 4.55
CA PRO A 326 31.88 14.90 5.08
C PRO A 326 31.84 14.96 6.61
N ASP A 327 32.64 14.11 7.26
CA ASP A 327 32.64 13.92 8.72
C ASP A 327 33.81 14.64 9.42
N GLY A 328 34.51 15.53 8.71
CA GLY A 328 35.59 16.35 9.27
C GLY A 328 36.93 15.63 9.48
N GLY A 329 37.08 14.38 9.03
CA GLY A 329 38.34 13.62 9.11
C GLY A 329 39.45 14.14 8.18
N PRO A 330 40.74 13.84 8.47
CA PRO A 330 41.85 14.22 7.62
C PRO A 330 41.85 13.50 6.27
N CYS A 331 42.14 14.25 5.21
CA CYS A 331 42.29 13.78 3.84
C CYS A 331 43.76 13.42 3.57
N LEU A 332 44.06 12.12 3.39
CA LEU A 332 45.44 11.62 3.28
C LEU A 332 45.66 10.91 1.94
N GLU A 333 46.89 10.97 1.42
CA GLU A 333 47.29 10.37 0.13
C GLU A 333 47.68 8.90 0.30
N TYR A 334 47.01 8.01 -0.43
CA TYR A 334 47.33 6.58 -0.53
C TYR A 334 47.45 6.20 -2.01
N GLY A 335 48.65 5.81 -2.45
CA GLY A 335 48.86 5.24 -3.79
C GLY A 335 48.49 6.17 -4.96
N GLY A 336 48.59 7.49 -4.79
CA GLY A 336 48.21 8.49 -5.80
C GLY A 336 46.74 8.91 -5.76
N THR A 337 45.98 8.49 -4.75
CA THR A 337 44.59 8.91 -4.50
C THR A 337 44.44 9.52 -3.11
N TYR A 338 43.67 10.61 -2.99
CA TYR A 338 43.40 11.27 -1.71
C TYR A 338 42.09 10.75 -1.13
N LEU A 339 42.15 10.17 0.08
CA LEU A 339 41.04 9.47 0.72
C LEU A 339 40.81 10.00 2.14
N CYS A 340 39.53 10.05 2.54
CA CYS A 340 39.17 10.37 3.91
C CYS A 340 39.59 9.26 4.85
N THR A 341 40.31 9.61 5.91
CA THR A 341 40.71 8.66 6.96
C THR A 341 40.05 9.00 8.28
N CYS A 342 39.60 7.97 9.01
CA CYS A 342 39.27 8.06 10.42
C CYS A 342 40.42 7.44 11.21
N GLN A 343 41.09 8.22 12.05
CA GLN A 343 42.12 7.67 12.93
C GLN A 343 41.45 6.76 13.96
N THR A 344 41.89 5.50 14.02
CA THR A 344 41.70 4.64 15.18
C THR A 344 42.64 5.12 16.29
N GLY A 345 42.10 5.45 17.46
CA GLY A 345 42.89 5.99 18.56
C GLY A 345 42.15 5.97 19.90
N VAL A 346 42.81 5.34 20.87
CA VAL A 346 42.44 5.08 22.27
C VAL A 346 42.08 6.37 23.02
N ALA A 347 41.03 6.33 23.84
CA ALA A 347 40.72 7.43 24.75
C ALA A 347 41.80 7.55 25.84
N ASP A 348 42.48 8.69 25.86
CA ASP A 348 43.39 9.11 26.93
C ASP A 348 42.56 9.50 28.17
N LEU A 349 42.91 8.93 29.33
CA LEU A 349 42.15 9.01 30.59
C LEU A 349 42.44 10.28 31.42
N ASP A 350 43.21 11.24 30.90
CA ASP A 350 43.66 12.40 31.68
C ASP A 350 43.26 13.76 31.06
N ASN A 351 41.96 14.02 30.84
CA ASN A 351 41.49 15.41 30.93
C ASN A 351 39.99 15.53 31.27
N LYS A 352 39.72 16.11 32.44
CA LYS A 352 38.40 16.52 32.89
C LYS A 352 37.94 17.73 32.07
N ASP A 353 36.79 17.58 31.42
CA ASP A 353 35.74 18.58 31.20
C ASP A 353 35.17 18.45 29.78
N PHE A 354 34.23 17.51 29.59
CA PHE A 354 32.95 17.69 28.89
C PHE A 354 32.25 16.31 28.77
N TYR A 355 31.13 16.13 29.46
CA TYR A 355 30.20 15.03 29.20
C TYR A 355 29.14 15.50 28.19
N PRO A 356 28.88 14.70 27.13
CA PRO A 356 27.53 14.29 26.82
C PRO A 356 27.40 12.75 26.85
N PRO A 357 26.18 12.21 26.95
CA PRO A 357 25.94 10.81 27.27
C PRO A 357 26.29 9.90 26.09
N TYR A 358 26.79 8.70 26.41
CA TYR A 358 26.79 7.47 25.60
C TYR A 358 26.91 7.59 24.07
N GLY A 359 28.03 7.11 23.53
CA GLY A 359 28.13 6.59 22.17
C GLY A 359 28.22 7.64 21.05
N LYS A 360 29.44 8.09 20.74
CA LYS A 360 29.80 8.61 19.41
C LYS A 360 31.27 8.29 19.11
N SER A 361 31.50 7.57 18.03
CA SER A 361 32.75 7.60 17.28
C SER A 361 32.98 9.02 16.78
N LEU A 362 34.24 9.48 16.76
CA LEU A 362 34.65 10.79 16.24
C LEU A 362 34.72 10.85 14.70
N CYS A 363 33.94 9.98 14.05
CA CYS A 363 33.53 10.09 12.67
C CYS A 363 32.02 9.81 12.68
N CYS A 364 31.24 10.77 12.18
CA CYS A 364 29.80 10.63 12.03
C CYS A 364 29.44 9.52 11.05
#